data_AF-A0A932J2T2-F1
#
_entry.id   AF-A0A932J2T2-F1
#
_cell.length_a   1.000
_cell.length_b   1.000
_cell.length_c   1.000
_cell.angle_alpha   90.00
_cell.angle_beta   90.00
_cell.angle_gamma   90.00
#
_symmetry.space_group_name_H-M   'P 1'
#
loop_
_entity.id
_entity.type
_entity.pdbx_description
1 polymer ?
#
loop_
_entity_poly.entity_id
_entity_poly.type
_entity_poly.pdbx_seq_one_letter_code
_entity_poly.pdbx_strand_id
1 'polypeptide(L)'
;MTISLTTVFRSSALALALLCCATAFAADAPAKESASATAASSSAVAASAPAAPAAASPSASTAAASTPATASVPAASAASSAAASAPASAPAAAAAPAAPAAAPAAAPAPTPNKADTGWMMVSTMLVILMTIPGLALFYGGLVRTKNMLSILIQVFTIFAVIIVLWCLYGYSFAFTEGNAFIGGTGRAFLQGIYDPAKGFATAATFSKGVVIPEMIYVAFQATFAAITCGLIIGAFAERAKFAAVLAFVVLWFTFSYLPVAHMVWFWPGPDGIKDAATLASETAKGGWLWQKGALDFAGGTVVHINAAVAGLVGAFMIGKRIGYKREAMAPHSLTMTMIGASLLWVGWFGFNAGSALEAGDAATLAFVNTLLATAGATVSWTLGEWMAKGKPSMLGAASGAVAGLVAITPACGYVGPMGGLVLGLLAGLVCLWGVNGLKRLLGADDSLDVFGVHGVGGILGAIMTGVF
;
A
#
# COMPACT_ATOMS: atom_id res chain seq x y z
N MET A 1 -49.12 17.62 14.95
CA MET A 1 -48.76 16.30 15.51
C MET A 1 -47.46 15.89 14.85
N THR A 2 -46.34 16.26 15.46
CA THR A 2 -45.02 16.27 14.82
C THR A 2 -44.20 15.13 15.40
N ILE A 3 -44.09 14.02 14.66
CA ILE A 3 -43.25 12.88 15.05
C ILE A 3 -41.82 13.16 14.55
N SER A 4 -40.89 13.25 15.49
CA SER A 4 -39.49 13.57 15.27
C SER A 4 -38.75 12.43 14.54
N LEU A 5 -38.11 12.75 13.41
CA LEU A 5 -37.29 11.85 12.59
C LEU A 5 -36.14 11.18 13.37
N THR A 6 -35.80 11.71 14.55
CA THR A 6 -34.73 11.21 15.44
C THR A 6 -35.06 9.86 16.11
N THR A 7 -36.34 9.50 16.21
CA THR A 7 -36.76 8.25 16.87
C THR A 7 -36.66 7.05 15.92
N VAL A 8 -36.85 7.24 14.60
CA VAL A 8 -36.80 6.17 13.61
C VAL A 8 -35.37 5.68 13.36
N PHE A 9 -34.37 6.58 13.40
CA PHE A 9 -32.97 6.21 13.21
C PHE A 9 -32.32 5.47 14.39
N ARG A 10 -32.82 5.66 15.63
CA ARG A 10 -32.31 4.92 16.80
C ARG A 10 -32.76 3.46 16.84
N SER A 11 -33.92 3.15 16.29
CA SER A 11 -34.47 1.78 16.33
C SER A 11 -33.83 0.84 15.31
N SER A 12 -33.37 1.35 14.16
CA SER A 12 -32.74 0.51 13.11
C SER A 12 -31.28 0.15 13.42
N ALA A 13 -30.52 1.06 14.04
CA ALA A 13 -29.13 0.80 14.45
C ALA A 13 -29.03 -0.15 15.64
N LEU A 14 -30.01 -0.10 16.56
CA LEU A 14 -30.09 -1.02 17.71
C LEU A 14 -30.54 -2.43 17.28
N ALA A 15 -31.43 -2.54 16.29
CA ALA A 15 -31.86 -3.83 15.74
C ALA A 15 -30.73 -4.58 15.04
N LEU A 16 -29.85 -3.87 14.32
CA LEU A 16 -28.68 -4.49 13.66
C LEU A 16 -27.60 -4.91 14.67
N ALA A 17 -27.42 -4.14 15.75
CA ALA A 17 -26.52 -4.49 16.85
C ALA A 17 -27.02 -5.68 17.69
N LEU A 18 -28.34 -5.79 17.91
CA LEU A 18 -28.93 -6.93 18.64
C LEU A 18 -28.93 -8.23 17.82
N LEU A 19 -29.06 -8.16 16.50
CA LEU A 19 -29.03 -9.36 15.65
C LEU A 19 -27.63 -9.99 15.57
N CYS A 20 -26.56 -9.18 15.69
CA CYS A 20 -25.19 -9.68 15.79
C CYS A 20 -24.82 -10.20 17.20
N CYS A 21 -25.53 -9.79 18.25
CA CYS A 21 -25.24 -10.21 19.62
C CYS A 21 -25.94 -11.53 20.02
N ALA A 22 -27.05 -11.87 19.37
CA ALA A 22 -27.89 -13.02 19.76
C ALA A 22 -27.35 -14.40 19.33
N THR A 23 -26.32 -14.49 18.49
CA THR A 23 -25.72 -15.78 18.07
C THR A 23 -24.39 -16.11 18.75
N ALA A 24 -23.88 -15.23 19.62
CA ALA A 24 -22.56 -15.38 20.26
C ALA A 24 -22.60 -15.71 21.76
N PHE A 25 -23.78 -15.90 22.36
CA PHE A 25 -23.92 -16.28 23.77
C PHE A 25 -24.77 -17.55 23.94
N ALA A 26 -24.13 -18.69 23.73
CA ALA A 26 -24.53 -19.94 24.35
C ALA A 26 -23.28 -20.79 24.63
N ALA A 27 -23.11 -21.10 25.92
CA ALA A 27 -22.15 -22.02 26.54
C ALA A 27 -20.84 -21.41 27.08
N ASP A 28 -20.86 -21.18 28.40
CA ASP A 28 -19.73 -20.94 29.28
C ASP A 28 -19.55 -22.18 30.17
N ALA A 29 -18.35 -22.77 30.22
CA ALA A 29 -17.82 -23.54 31.35
C ALA A 29 -16.32 -23.82 31.15
N PRO A 30 -15.49 -23.80 32.22
CA PRO A 30 -14.04 -23.63 32.11
C PRO A 30 -13.29 -24.97 32.07
N ALA A 31 -12.33 -25.11 31.15
CA ALA A 31 -11.34 -26.19 31.19
C ALA A 31 -9.98 -25.63 31.62
N LYS A 32 -9.51 -26.08 32.79
CA LYS A 32 -8.12 -26.01 33.22
C LYS A 32 -7.28 -26.86 32.27
N GLU A 33 -6.18 -26.33 31.75
CA GLU A 33 -5.17 -27.16 31.10
C GLU A 33 -3.80 -26.95 31.72
N SER A 34 -3.30 -28.05 32.27
CA SER A 34 -2.04 -28.23 32.96
C SER A 34 -0.90 -28.45 31.97
N ALA A 35 0.23 -27.82 32.22
CA ALA A 35 1.47 -28.05 31.50
C ALA A 35 1.95 -29.51 31.62
N SER A 36 2.30 -30.12 30.49
CA SER A 36 3.11 -31.33 30.41
C SER A 36 4.13 -31.15 29.31
N ALA A 37 5.39 -31.02 29.72
CA ALA A 37 6.56 -31.06 28.85
C ALA A 37 6.88 -32.52 28.53
N THR A 38 7.07 -32.85 27.26
CA THR A 38 7.81 -34.05 26.86
C THR A 38 8.72 -33.72 25.69
N ALA A 39 9.96 -34.19 25.85
CA ALA A 39 11.10 -33.96 24.99
C ALA A 39 10.95 -34.64 23.64
N ALA A 40 11.44 -33.99 22.58
CA ALA A 40 11.74 -34.63 21.31
C ALA A 40 13.23 -34.46 21.00
N SER A 41 13.83 -35.61 20.73
CA SER A 41 15.25 -35.88 20.53
C SER A 41 15.81 -35.33 19.22
N SER A 42 17.11 -35.05 19.29
CA SER A 42 18.08 -34.81 18.23
C SER A 42 18.04 -35.79 17.06
N SER A 43 18.19 -35.28 15.83
CA SER A 43 19.04 -35.92 14.84
C SER A 43 19.77 -34.87 13.99
N ALA A 44 21.08 -35.06 13.91
CA ALA A 44 22.03 -34.21 13.20
C ALA A 44 21.98 -34.49 11.69
N VAL A 45 22.14 -33.45 10.87
CA VAL A 45 22.49 -33.56 9.46
C VAL A 45 23.93 -33.10 9.29
N ALA A 46 24.77 -34.03 8.87
CA ALA A 46 26.19 -33.84 8.62
C ALA A 46 26.44 -33.07 7.33
N ALA A 47 27.51 -32.27 7.36
CA ALA A 47 28.07 -31.52 6.25
C ALA A 47 28.71 -32.42 5.19
N SER A 48 28.71 -31.96 3.93
CA SER A 48 29.90 -32.04 3.06
C SER A 48 29.73 -31.17 1.80
N ALA A 49 30.67 -30.25 1.61
CA ALA A 49 31.08 -29.78 0.27
C ALA A 49 32.18 -30.71 -0.24
N PRO A 50 32.45 -30.77 -1.55
CA PRO A 50 33.62 -30.02 -2.03
C PRO A 50 33.58 -29.49 -3.49
N ALA A 51 34.39 -28.44 -3.68
CA ALA A 51 35.34 -28.13 -4.77
C ALA A 51 34.93 -28.00 -6.26
N ALA A 52 35.37 -26.87 -6.84
CA ALA A 52 35.53 -26.58 -8.27
C ALA A 52 36.72 -27.34 -8.91
N PRO A 53 36.87 -27.29 -10.25
CA PRO A 53 37.95 -26.43 -10.77
C PRO A 53 37.72 -25.73 -12.14
N ALA A 54 38.42 -24.59 -12.28
CA ALA A 54 39.23 -24.06 -13.39
C ALA A 54 38.69 -23.85 -14.84
N ALA A 55 38.56 -22.56 -15.19
CA ALA A 55 39.23 -21.80 -16.26
C ALA A 55 39.40 -22.35 -17.70
N ALA A 56 38.88 -21.59 -18.68
CA ALA A 56 39.63 -21.15 -19.87
C ALA A 56 38.95 -19.94 -20.56
N SER A 57 39.76 -18.94 -20.92
CA SER A 57 39.53 -17.86 -21.90
C SER A 57 40.85 -17.73 -22.69
N PRO A 58 41.03 -16.88 -23.73
CA PRO A 58 40.09 -16.03 -24.47
C PRO A 58 40.26 -16.14 -26.01
N SER A 59 39.47 -15.39 -26.78
CA SER A 59 39.92 -14.87 -28.08
C SER A 59 39.24 -13.53 -28.36
N ALA A 60 40.09 -12.52 -28.59
CA ALA A 60 39.76 -11.14 -28.90
C ALA A 60 39.74 -10.90 -30.42
N SER A 61 39.58 -9.61 -30.79
CA SER A 61 39.80 -8.97 -32.10
C SER A 61 38.51 -8.82 -32.94
N THR A 62 38.09 -7.66 -33.44
CA THR A 62 38.77 -6.35 -33.59
C THR A 62 37.75 -5.25 -33.90
N ALA A 63 38.04 -4.04 -33.43
CA ALA A 63 37.39 -2.80 -33.82
C ALA A 63 37.81 -2.35 -35.23
N ALA A 64 36.95 -1.59 -35.91
CA ALA A 64 37.37 -0.46 -36.73
C ALA A 64 36.19 0.49 -37.01
N ALA A 65 36.35 1.75 -36.59
CA ALA A 65 35.55 2.88 -37.02
C ALA A 65 36.11 3.45 -38.33
N SER A 66 35.24 4.00 -39.19
CA SER A 66 35.56 5.16 -40.04
C SER A 66 34.28 5.82 -40.58
N THR A 67 34.21 7.14 -40.42
CA THR A 67 33.26 8.09 -41.04
C THR A 67 34.06 8.88 -42.12
N PRO A 68 33.52 9.91 -42.80
CA PRO A 68 32.25 10.15 -43.52
C PRO A 68 32.52 10.45 -45.03
N ALA A 69 31.49 10.61 -45.89
CA ALA A 69 31.44 11.65 -46.94
C ALA A 69 30.24 11.57 -47.92
N THR A 70 29.52 12.70 -47.99
CA THR A 70 28.99 13.43 -49.17
C THR A 70 28.07 12.77 -50.22
N ALA A 71 26.83 13.27 -50.22
CA ALA A 71 26.08 13.91 -51.31
C ALA A 71 26.28 13.48 -52.78
N SER A 72 25.18 13.14 -53.45
CA SER A 72 24.73 13.86 -54.66
C SER A 72 23.36 13.38 -55.16
N VAL A 73 22.52 14.36 -55.48
CA VAL A 73 21.29 14.27 -56.27
C VAL A 73 21.66 14.12 -57.75
N PRO A 74 20.83 13.47 -58.59
CA PRO A 74 20.71 13.90 -59.97
C PRO A 74 19.31 14.42 -60.28
N ALA A 75 19.35 15.53 -61.00
CA ALA A 75 18.24 16.30 -61.51
C ALA A 75 17.60 15.67 -62.76
N ALA A 76 16.45 16.26 -63.10
CA ALA A 76 15.62 15.99 -64.25
C ALA A 76 16.35 15.97 -65.61
N SER A 77 15.84 15.14 -66.53
CA SER A 77 15.95 15.36 -67.97
C SER A 77 14.57 15.25 -68.61
N ALA A 78 14.14 16.34 -69.26
CA ALA A 78 12.97 16.40 -70.13
C ALA A 78 13.31 15.93 -71.56
N ALA A 79 12.24 15.64 -72.33
CA ALA A 79 12.11 15.37 -73.78
C ALA A 79 11.67 13.92 -74.07
N SER A 80 10.71 13.61 -74.95
CA SER A 80 9.90 14.39 -75.89
C SER A 80 8.63 13.62 -76.26
N SER A 81 7.64 14.37 -76.74
CA SER A 81 6.36 13.98 -77.32
C SER A 81 6.38 12.87 -78.37
N ALA A 82 5.43 11.94 -78.27
CA ALA A 82 4.83 11.28 -79.43
C ALA A 82 3.32 11.09 -79.17
N ALA A 83 2.51 11.75 -80.00
CA ALA A 83 1.07 11.64 -80.01
C ALA A 83 0.64 10.26 -80.53
N ALA A 84 -0.28 9.60 -79.83
CA ALA A 84 -0.99 8.42 -80.34
C ALA A 84 -2.46 8.49 -79.94
N SER A 85 -3.27 8.70 -80.98
CA SER A 85 -4.71 8.45 -81.17
C SER A 85 -5.53 7.87 -80.01
N ALA A 86 -6.58 8.59 -79.64
CA ALA A 86 -7.68 8.12 -78.81
C ALA A 86 -8.46 6.95 -79.46
N PRO A 87 -8.76 5.87 -78.73
CA PRO A 87 -9.86 4.97 -79.05
C PRO A 87 -11.14 5.38 -78.31
N ALA A 88 -12.26 5.05 -78.95
CA ALA A 88 -13.61 5.44 -78.64
C ALA A 88 -14.10 5.08 -77.22
N SER A 89 -15.00 5.93 -76.72
CA SER A 89 -15.74 5.78 -75.46
C SER A 89 -16.54 4.47 -75.41
N ALA A 90 -16.10 3.55 -74.55
CA ALA A 90 -16.91 2.43 -74.09
C ALA A 90 -17.94 2.91 -73.05
N PRO A 91 -19.16 2.35 -73.02
CA PRO A 91 -20.20 2.77 -72.08
C PRO A 91 -19.77 2.48 -70.63
N ALA A 92 -20.01 3.46 -69.75
CA ALA A 92 -19.68 3.37 -68.33
C ALA A 92 -20.36 2.15 -67.69
N ALA A 93 -19.56 1.16 -67.31
CA ALA A 93 -20.01 0.10 -66.41
C ALA A 93 -20.33 0.73 -65.05
N ALA A 94 -21.57 0.56 -64.61
CA ALA A 94 -22.02 1.01 -63.30
C ALA A 94 -21.08 0.45 -62.22
N ALA A 95 -20.43 1.35 -61.47
CA ALA A 95 -19.58 0.97 -60.35
C ALA A 95 -20.44 0.24 -59.32
N ALA A 96 -20.09 -1.02 -59.05
CA ALA A 96 -20.67 -1.78 -57.96
C ALA A 96 -20.50 -1.01 -56.64
N PRO A 97 -21.50 -0.96 -55.75
CA PRO A 97 -21.36 -0.29 -54.46
C PRO A 97 -20.17 -0.88 -53.71
N ALA A 98 -19.23 -0.01 -53.32
CA ALA A 98 -18.11 -0.39 -52.48
C ALA A 98 -18.64 -1.09 -51.22
N ALA A 99 -18.20 -2.33 -51.00
CA ALA A 99 -18.53 -3.07 -49.79
C ALA A 99 -18.17 -2.21 -48.57
N PRO A 100 -19.04 -2.12 -47.54
CA PRO A 100 -18.73 -1.36 -46.34
C PRO A 100 -17.41 -1.89 -45.77
N ALA A 101 -16.46 -0.97 -45.55
CA ALA A 101 -15.19 -1.30 -44.91
C ALA A 101 -15.50 -2.05 -43.62
N ALA A 102 -15.01 -3.28 -43.49
CA ALA A 102 -15.18 -4.08 -42.29
C ALA A 102 -14.71 -3.24 -41.10
N ALA A 103 -15.60 -3.06 -40.11
CA ALA A 103 -15.25 -2.36 -38.87
C ALA A 103 -13.96 -3.01 -38.31
N PRO A 104 -12.98 -2.21 -37.85
CA PRO A 104 -11.77 -2.76 -37.28
C PRO A 104 -12.15 -3.76 -36.18
N ALA A 105 -11.62 -4.97 -36.26
CA ALA A 105 -11.85 -5.99 -35.24
C ALA A 105 -11.50 -5.38 -33.87
N ALA A 106 -12.41 -5.49 -32.90
CA ALA A 106 -12.18 -5.00 -31.55
C ALA A 106 -10.88 -5.62 -31.04
N ALA A 107 -9.98 -4.78 -30.51
CA ALA A 107 -8.75 -5.27 -29.90
C ALA A 107 -9.09 -6.32 -28.83
N PRO A 108 -8.35 -7.45 -28.76
CA PRO A 108 -8.63 -8.48 -27.77
C PRO A 108 -8.59 -7.89 -26.36
N ALA A 109 -9.53 -8.34 -25.51
CA ALA A 109 -9.58 -7.89 -24.13
C ALA A 109 -8.24 -8.16 -23.41
N PRO A 110 -7.72 -7.21 -22.62
CA PRO A 110 -6.50 -7.41 -21.84
C PRO A 110 -6.58 -8.69 -21.01
N THR A 111 -5.52 -9.51 -21.07
CA THR A 111 -5.44 -10.76 -20.30
C THR A 111 -4.40 -10.59 -19.20
N PRO A 112 -4.71 -10.94 -17.93
CA PRO A 112 -3.76 -10.79 -16.84
C PRO A 112 -2.48 -11.59 -17.05
N ASN A 113 -1.33 -10.94 -16.78
CA ASN A 113 -0.04 -11.62 -16.77
C ASN A 113 0.11 -12.46 -15.51
N LYS A 114 0.63 -13.69 -15.66
CA LYS A 114 0.84 -14.62 -14.54
C LYS A 114 1.94 -14.14 -13.58
N ALA A 115 2.98 -13.47 -14.06
CA ALA A 115 4.04 -12.90 -13.23
C ALA A 115 3.50 -11.76 -12.34
N ASP A 116 2.72 -10.85 -12.92
CA ASP A 116 2.07 -9.76 -12.16
C ASP A 116 1.10 -10.33 -11.13
N THR A 117 0.29 -11.31 -11.53
CA THR A 117 -0.64 -12.00 -10.61
C THR A 117 0.11 -12.68 -9.46
N GLY A 118 1.20 -13.39 -9.75
CA GLY A 118 2.04 -14.04 -8.75
C GLY A 118 2.71 -13.02 -7.81
N TRP A 119 3.22 -11.92 -8.37
CA TRP A 119 3.79 -10.82 -7.60
C TRP A 119 2.77 -10.20 -6.65
N MET A 120 1.53 -9.99 -7.10
CA MET A 120 0.46 -9.43 -6.26
C MET A 120 0.01 -10.39 -5.15
N MET A 121 0.01 -11.71 -5.40
CA MET A 121 -0.24 -12.70 -4.34
C MET A 121 0.85 -12.66 -3.26
N VAL A 122 2.13 -12.66 -3.67
CA VAL A 122 3.27 -12.57 -2.74
C VAL A 122 3.24 -11.25 -1.98
N SER A 123 3.01 -10.13 -2.68
CA SER A 123 2.91 -8.80 -2.07
C SER A 123 1.79 -8.74 -1.04
N THR A 124 0.63 -9.32 -1.35
CA THR A 124 -0.48 -9.42 -0.38
C THR A 124 -0.07 -10.21 0.86
N MET A 125 0.58 -11.37 0.71
CA MET A 125 1.06 -12.15 1.84
C MET A 125 2.09 -11.40 2.70
N LEU A 126 2.98 -10.63 2.07
CA LEU A 126 3.96 -9.79 2.74
C LEU A 126 3.29 -8.67 3.56
N VAL A 127 2.23 -8.04 3.05
CA VAL A 127 1.50 -7.02 3.83
C VAL A 127 0.68 -7.65 4.96
N ILE A 128 0.15 -8.87 4.79
CA ILE A 128 -0.44 -9.63 5.89
C ILE A 128 0.60 -9.85 7.00
N LEU A 129 1.81 -10.26 6.62
CA LEU A 129 2.94 -10.48 7.56
C LEU A 129 3.26 -9.21 8.35
N MET A 130 3.12 -8.03 7.75
CA MET A 130 3.30 -6.75 8.46
C MET A 130 2.33 -6.60 9.62
N THR A 131 1.09 -7.06 9.51
CA THR A 131 0.12 -6.94 10.61
C THR A 131 0.21 -8.12 11.56
N ILE A 132 0.20 -9.34 10.99
CA ILE A 132 0.14 -10.60 11.71
C ILE A 132 1.36 -11.46 11.29
N PRO A 133 2.43 -11.53 12.11
CA PRO A 133 2.56 -10.99 13.46
C PRO A 133 3.38 -9.69 13.57
N GLY A 134 3.82 -9.05 12.48
CA GLY A 134 4.78 -7.93 12.53
C GLY A 134 4.41 -6.81 13.51
N LEU A 135 3.29 -6.14 13.27
CA LEU A 135 2.78 -5.04 14.09
C LEU A 135 2.41 -5.51 15.50
N ALA A 136 1.79 -6.69 15.58
CA ALA A 136 1.40 -7.29 16.85
C ALA A 136 2.61 -7.50 17.78
N LEU A 137 3.74 -7.97 17.25
CA LEU A 137 4.99 -8.14 17.99
C LEU A 137 5.70 -6.81 18.23
N PHE A 138 5.67 -5.90 17.26
CA PHE A 138 6.27 -4.57 17.39
C PHE A 138 5.64 -3.79 18.54
N TYR A 139 4.32 -3.63 18.52
CA TYR A 139 3.60 -2.95 19.61
C TYR A 139 3.58 -3.75 20.89
N GLY A 140 3.42 -5.07 20.78
CA GLY A 140 3.44 -5.97 21.93
C GLY A 140 4.72 -5.80 22.75
N GLY A 141 5.89 -5.83 22.11
CA GLY A 141 7.19 -5.63 22.76
C GLY A 141 7.33 -4.31 23.51
N LEU A 142 6.66 -3.26 23.02
CA LEU A 142 6.72 -1.90 23.57
C LEU A 142 5.78 -1.64 24.75
N VAL A 143 4.72 -2.45 24.91
CA VAL A 143 3.84 -2.35 26.08
C VAL A 143 4.40 -3.12 27.28
N ARG A 144 3.83 -2.88 28.46
CA ARG A 144 4.15 -3.64 29.67
C ARG A 144 3.63 -5.08 29.55
N THR A 145 4.28 -6.04 30.21
CA THR A 145 3.96 -7.47 30.14
C THR A 145 2.47 -7.77 30.36
N LYS A 146 1.84 -7.09 31.34
CA LYS A 146 0.42 -7.27 31.65
C LYS A 146 -0.54 -6.92 30.51
N ASN A 147 -0.10 -6.14 29.53
CA ASN A 147 -0.91 -5.66 28.41
C ASN A 147 -0.56 -6.33 27.07
N MET A 148 0.47 -7.16 27.01
CA MET A 148 0.92 -7.83 25.78
C MET A 148 -0.24 -8.57 25.08
N LEU A 149 -0.93 -9.45 25.80
CA LEU A 149 -2.04 -10.23 25.25
C LEU A 149 -3.17 -9.33 24.76
N SER A 150 -3.41 -8.20 25.42
CA SER A 150 -4.42 -7.23 25.00
C SER A 150 -4.08 -6.61 23.64
N ILE A 151 -2.81 -6.31 23.37
CA ILE A 151 -2.37 -5.79 22.08
C ILE A 151 -2.49 -6.86 20.99
N LEU A 152 -2.06 -8.10 21.27
CA LEU A 152 -2.16 -9.19 20.30
C LEU A 152 -3.59 -9.42 19.83
N ILE A 153 -4.53 -9.56 20.78
CA ILE A 153 -5.94 -9.80 20.43
C ILE A 153 -6.55 -8.60 19.70
N GLN A 154 -6.22 -7.37 20.09
CA GLN A 154 -6.71 -6.19 19.38
C GLN A 154 -6.23 -6.16 17.93
N VAL A 155 -4.93 -6.35 17.67
CA VAL A 155 -4.40 -6.35 16.29
C VAL A 155 -5.02 -7.49 15.47
N PHE A 156 -5.10 -8.70 16.03
CA PHE A 156 -5.65 -9.86 15.33
C PHE A 156 -7.13 -9.70 15.00
N THR A 157 -7.95 -9.25 15.97
CA THR A 157 -9.38 -9.05 15.75
C THR A 157 -9.66 -7.85 14.84
N ILE A 158 -8.90 -6.75 14.97
CA ILE A 158 -9.03 -5.60 14.05
C ILE A 158 -8.78 -6.04 12.62
N PHE A 159 -7.71 -6.80 12.38
CA PHE A 159 -7.42 -7.33 11.05
C PHE A 159 -8.62 -8.11 10.50
N ALA A 160 -9.13 -9.10 11.25
CA ALA A 160 -10.27 -9.91 10.83
C ALA A 160 -11.55 -9.08 10.56
N VAL A 161 -11.90 -8.15 11.46
CA VAL A 161 -13.08 -7.29 11.30
C VAL A 161 -12.94 -6.42 10.06
N ILE A 162 -11.77 -5.82 9.81
CA ILE A 162 -11.56 -4.99 8.62
C ILE A 162 -11.66 -5.81 7.34
N ILE A 163 -11.13 -7.03 7.29
CA ILE A 163 -11.31 -7.91 6.12
C ILE A 163 -12.81 -8.18 5.86
N VAL A 164 -13.59 -8.44 6.91
CA VAL A 164 -15.04 -8.63 6.76
C VAL A 164 -15.71 -7.37 6.20
N LEU A 165 -15.47 -6.19 6.80
CA LEU A 165 -16.08 -4.94 6.33
C LEU A 165 -15.63 -4.57 4.91
N TRP A 166 -14.36 -4.87 4.57
CA TRP A 166 -13.80 -4.66 3.23
C TRP A 166 -14.59 -5.43 2.18
N CYS A 167 -14.85 -6.71 2.42
CA CYS A 167 -15.60 -7.56 1.50
C CYS A 167 -17.08 -7.17 1.42
N LEU A 168 -17.69 -6.71 2.52
CA LEU A 168 -19.11 -6.33 2.55
C LEU A 168 -19.36 -5.04 1.76
N TYR A 169 -18.55 -4.00 1.96
CA TYR A 169 -18.75 -2.71 1.28
C TYR A 169 -17.47 -1.88 1.09
N GLY A 170 -16.43 -2.13 1.88
CA GLY A 170 -15.24 -1.29 1.88
C GLY A 170 -14.55 -1.19 0.54
N TYR A 171 -14.33 -2.33 -0.13
CA TYR A 171 -13.74 -2.33 -1.47
C TYR A 171 -14.56 -1.49 -2.46
N SER A 172 -15.89 -1.61 -2.43
CA SER A 172 -16.77 -0.87 -3.33
C SER A 172 -16.66 0.64 -3.11
N PHE A 173 -16.76 1.10 -1.86
CA PHE A 173 -16.68 2.52 -1.55
C PHE A 173 -15.28 3.11 -1.71
N ALA A 174 -14.22 2.30 -1.69
CA ALA A 174 -12.87 2.76 -1.97
C ALA A 174 -12.56 2.77 -3.48
N PHE A 175 -12.92 1.70 -4.22
CA PHE A 175 -12.35 1.39 -5.54
C PHE A 175 -13.38 1.21 -6.66
N THR A 176 -14.53 1.89 -6.57
CA THR A 176 -15.48 1.97 -7.69
C THR A 176 -15.82 3.41 -8.00
N GLU A 177 -16.30 3.66 -9.23
CA GLU A 177 -16.74 4.99 -9.61
C GLU A 177 -17.93 5.45 -8.74
N GLY A 178 -17.86 6.70 -8.30
CA GLY A 178 -18.85 7.32 -7.43
C GLY A 178 -18.78 8.84 -7.58
N ASN A 179 -18.47 9.54 -6.50
CA ASN A 179 -18.13 10.97 -6.53
C ASN A 179 -16.69 11.16 -6.07
N ALA A 180 -16.18 12.39 -6.09
CA ALA A 180 -14.78 12.68 -5.76
C ALA A 180 -14.33 12.22 -4.34
N PHE A 181 -15.26 11.95 -3.41
CA PHE A 181 -14.95 11.60 -2.02
C PHE A 181 -15.23 10.15 -1.65
N ILE A 182 -16.13 9.47 -2.36
CA ILE A 182 -16.51 8.09 -2.06
C ILE A 182 -17.03 7.38 -3.32
N GLY A 183 -16.67 6.12 -3.45
CA GLY A 183 -17.11 5.24 -4.54
C GLY A 183 -18.58 4.81 -4.43
N GLY A 184 -19.03 4.07 -5.44
CA GLY A 184 -20.36 3.51 -5.52
C GLY A 184 -20.52 2.16 -4.82
N THR A 185 -21.68 1.53 -5.05
CA THR A 185 -22.04 0.20 -4.51
C THR A 185 -21.86 -0.94 -5.51
N GLY A 186 -21.27 -0.67 -6.69
CA GLY A 186 -21.19 -1.63 -7.80
C GLY A 186 -20.39 -2.90 -7.51
N ARG A 187 -19.56 -2.89 -6.47
CA ARG A 187 -18.78 -4.03 -5.98
C ARG A 187 -19.11 -4.39 -4.52
N ALA A 188 -20.24 -3.91 -3.99
CA ALA A 188 -20.68 -4.29 -2.65
C ALA A 188 -20.85 -5.82 -2.60
N PHE A 189 -20.47 -6.44 -1.49
CA PHE A 189 -20.44 -7.90 -1.33
C PHE A 189 -19.61 -8.62 -2.41
N LEU A 190 -18.61 -7.94 -2.99
CA LEU A 190 -17.77 -8.43 -4.09
C LEU A 190 -18.55 -8.79 -5.36
N GLN A 191 -19.71 -8.17 -5.57
CA GLN A 191 -20.57 -8.47 -6.70
C GLN A 191 -19.88 -8.25 -8.06
N GLY A 192 -20.09 -9.22 -8.95
CA GLY A 192 -19.57 -9.18 -10.32
C GLY A 192 -18.07 -9.36 -10.46
N ILE A 193 -17.33 -9.67 -9.38
CA ILE A 193 -15.88 -9.87 -9.43
C ILE A 193 -15.52 -11.31 -9.83
N TYR A 194 -16.35 -12.29 -9.44
CA TYR A 194 -16.14 -13.71 -9.76
C TYR A 194 -17.36 -14.30 -10.46
N ASP A 195 -17.11 -15.00 -11.56
CA ASP A 195 -18.08 -15.80 -12.30
C ASP A 195 -17.46 -17.20 -12.51
N PRO A 196 -18.09 -18.29 -12.04
CA PRO A 196 -17.55 -19.65 -12.18
C PRO A 196 -17.26 -20.08 -13.63
N ALA A 197 -17.97 -19.51 -14.61
CA ALA A 197 -17.79 -19.83 -16.03
C ALA A 197 -16.77 -18.91 -16.72
N LYS A 198 -16.59 -17.67 -16.25
CA LYS A 198 -15.74 -16.65 -16.90
C LYS A 198 -14.46 -16.31 -16.13
N GLY A 199 -14.34 -16.76 -14.88
CA GLY A 199 -13.23 -16.42 -14.00
C GLY A 199 -13.44 -15.08 -13.29
N PHE A 200 -12.35 -14.36 -13.06
CA PHE A 200 -12.37 -13.09 -12.35
C PHE A 200 -12.47 -11.90 -13.32
N ALA A 201 -13.18 -10.86 -12.90
CA ALA A 201 -13.07 -9.53 -13.49
C ALA A 201 -11.62 -9.01 -13.37
N THR A 202 -11.29 -7.97 -14.15
CA THR A 202 -9.95 -7.38 -14.19
C THR A 202 -9.92 -5.99 -13.58
N ALA A 203 -8.81 -5.65 -12.94
CA ALA A 203 -8.48 -4.31 -12.49
C ALA A 203 -7.33 -3.76 -13.34
N ALA A 204 -7.40 -2.49 -13.70
CA ALA A 204 -6.33 -1.80 -14.42
C ALA A 204 -5.11 -1.60 -13.51
N THR A 205 -3.91 -1.61 -14.11
CA THR A 205 -2.68 -1.13 -13.47
C THR A 205 -2.38 0.31 -13.92
N PHE A 206 -1.13 0.76 -13.81
CA PHE A 206 -0.70 2.08 -14.29
C PHE A 206 -0.28 2.08 -15.77
N SER A 207 -0.19 0.90 -16.39
CA SER A 207 0.22 0.73 -17.78
C SER A 207 -0.98 0.39 -18.67
N LYS A 208 -1.08 1.02 -19.85
CA LYS A 208 -2.17 0.75 -20.80
C LYS A 208 -2.18 -0.70 -21.25
N GLY A 209 -3.34 -1.33 -21.19
CA GLY A 209 -3.55 -2.73 -21.58
C GLY A 209 -2.96 -3.74 -20.58
N VAL A 210 -2.45 -3.29 -19.44
CA VAL A 210 -1.93 -4.17 -18.38
C VAL A 210 -2.98 -4.25 -17.27
N VAL A 211 -3.34 -5.48 -16.92
CA VAL A 211 -4.41 -5.78 -15.97
C VAL A 211 -4.01 -6.91 -15.04
N ILE A 212 -4.61 -6.91 -13.85
CA ILE A 212 -4.53 -8.01 -12.87
C ILE A 212 -5.94 -8.53 -12.55
N PRO A 213 -6.10 -9.75 -12.03
CA PRO A 213 -7.40 -10.21 -11.55
C PRO A 213 -7.89 -9.26 -10.44
N GLU A 214 -9.10 -8.73 -10.59
CA GLU A 214 -9.64 -7.73 -9.65
C GLU A 214 -9.73 -8.30 -8.22
N MET A 215 -9.96 -9.61 -8.07
CA MET A 215 -9.99 -10.27 -6.75
C MET A 215 -8.65 -10.20 -6.01
N ILE A 216 -7.49 -10.23 -6.72
CA ILE A 216 -6.21 -10.05 -6.03
C ILE A 216 -6.00 -8.58 -5.64
N TYR A 217 -6.49 -7.64 -6.44
CA TYR A 217 -6.50 -6.22 -6.08
C TYR A 217 -7.36 -5.95 -4.84
N VAL A 218 -8.55 -6.56 -4.76
CA VAL A 218 -9.42 -6.55 -3.56
C VAL A 218 -8.63 -7.01 -2.34
N ALA A 219 -7.97 -8.17 -2.42
CA ALA A 219 -7.25 -8.75 -1.30
C ALA A 219 -6.04 -7.90 -0.90
N PHE A 220 -5.25 -7.43 -1.87
CA PHE A 220 -4.10 -6.55 -1.63
C PHE A 220 -4.52 -5.30 -0.86
N GLN A 221 -5.54 -4.58 -1.36
CA GLN A 221 -6.02 -3.34 -0.74
C GLN A 221 -6.66 -3.56 0.64
N ALA A 222 -7.28 -4.72 0.88
CA ALA A 222 -7.83 -5.07 2.19
C ALA A 222 -6.74 -5.07 3.28
N THR A 223 -5.52 -5.50 2.92
CA THR A 223 -4.40 -5.56 3.88
C THR A 223 -3.92 -4.18 4.30
N PHE A 224 -3.97 -3.18 3.40
CA PHE A 224 -3.66 -1.77 3.70
C PHE A 224 -4.68 -1.20 4.68
N ALA A 225 -5.97 -1.50 4.47
CA ALA A 225 -7.01 -1.08 5.41
C ALA A 225 -6.79 -1.67 6.80
N ALA A 226 -6.47 -2.97 6.86
CA ALA A 226 -6.28 -3.69 8.11
C ALA A 226 -5.06 -3.20 8.89
N ILE A 227 -3.90 -3.04 8.24
CA ILE A 227 -2.69 -2.51 8.91
C ILE A 227 -2.93 -1.07 9.36
N THR A 228 -3.61 -0.23 8.56
CA THR A 228 -3.92 1.16 8.93
C THR A 228 -4.72 1.23 10.21
N CYS A 229 -5.80 0.45 10.31
CA CYS A 229 -6.60 0.40 11.53
C CYS A 229 -5.82 -0.17 12.72
N GLY A 230 -4.96 -1.17 12.48
CA GLY A 230 -4.06 -1.73 13.47
C GLY A 230 -3.03 -0.73 14.00
N LEU A 231 -2.53 0.20 13.17
CA LEU A 231 -1.56 1.20 13.61
C LEU A 231 -2.13 2.13 14.69
N ILE A 232 -3.41 2.49 14.58
CA ILE A 232 -4.05 3.50 15.42
C ILE A 232 -3.98 3.15 16.90
N ILE A 233 -4.19 1.88 17.26
CA ILE A 233 -4.28 1.46 18.67
C ILE A 233 -2.96 1.63 19.42
N GLY A 234 -1.83 1.72 18.71
CA GLY A 234 -0.53 1.99 19.30
C GLY A 234 -0.50 3.34 20.02
N ALA A 235 -1.29 4.33 19.57
CA ALA A 235 -1.26 5.67 20.15
C ALA A 235 -1.94 5.74 21.52
N PHE A 236 -2.89 4.85 21.78
CA PHE A 236 -3.61 4.77 23.06
C PHE A 236 -3.54 3.38 23.70
N ALA A 237 -2.49 2.63 23.39
CA ALA A 237 -2.21 1.33 23.97
C ALA A 237 -2.28 1.37 25.51
N GLU A 238 -2.71 0.24 26.09
CA GLU A 238 -2.87 0.01 27.54
C GLU A 238 -4.01 0.75 28.26
N ARG A 239 -4.83 1.55 27.57
CA ARG A 239 -5.86 2.37 28.24
C ARG A 239 -7.22 2.45 27.54
N ALA A 240 -7.45 1.63 26.53
CA ALA A 240 -8.74 1.55 25.85
C ALA A 240 -9.44 0.21 26.13
N LYS A 241 -10.75 0.23 26.31
CA LYS A 241 -11.57 -0.99 26.41
C LYS A 241 -11.68 -1.63 25.03
N PHE A 242 -11.53 -2.96 24.96
CA PHE A 242 -11.59 -3.71 23.70
C PHE A 242 -12.83 -3.39 22.84
N ALA A 243 -14.02 -3.39 23.44
CA ALA A 243 -15.26 -3.05 22.73
C ALA A 243 -15.26 -1.62 22.16
N ALA A 244 -14.68 -0.66 22.88
CA ALA A 244 -14.57 0.72 22.40
C ALA A 244 -13.58 0.83 21.23
N VAL A 245 -12.49 0.06 21.26
CA VAL A 245 -11.53 -0.02 20.16
C VAL A 245 -12.21 -0.58 18.91
N LEU A 246 -12.96 -1.68 19.02
CA LEU A 246 -13.67 -2.24 17.88
C LEU A 246 -14.71 -1.28 17.30
N ALA A 247 -15.54 -0.66 18.16
CA ALA A 247 -16.52 0.31 17.70
C ALA A 247 -15.86 1.52 17.00
N PHE A 248 -14.77 2.02 17.57
CA PHE A 248 -14.00 3.10 16.96
C PHE A 248 -13.43 2.69 15.60
N VAL A 249 -12.80 1.52 15.49
CA VAL A 249 -12.19 1.05 14.25
C VAL A 249 -13.23 0.85 13.15
N VAL A 250 -14.42 0.31 13.47
CA VAL A 250 -15.52 0.18 12.50
C VAL A 250 -15.94 1.55 11.97
N LEU A 251 -16.17 2.52 12.85
CA LEU A 251 -16.58 3.88 12.45
C LEU A 251 -15.48 4.59 11.67
N TRP A 252 -14.24 4.52 12.16
CA TRP A 252 -13.11 5.20 11.56
C TRP A 252 -12.75 4.62 10.20
N PHE A 253 -12.80 3.29 10.04
CA PHE A 253 -12.66 2.63 8.76
C PHE A 253 -13.67 3.19 7.75
N THR A 254 -14.96 3.22 8.11
CA THR A 254 -16.02 3.61 7.18
C THR A 254 -15.98 5.10 6.84
N PHE A 255 -15.75 5.97 7.82
CA PHE A 255 -15.89 7.42 7.63
C PHE A 255 -14.57 8.17 7.44
N SER A 256 -13.42 7.54 7.67
CA SER A 256 -12.09 8.14 7.46
C SER A 256 -11.28 7.34 6.45
N TYR A 257 -11.08 6.03 6.67
CA TYR A 257 -10.23 5.24 5.77
C TYR A 257 -10.81 5.17 4.35
N LEU A 258 -12.08 4.77 4.19
CA LEU A 258 -12.69 4.60 2.86
C LEU A 258 -12.70 5.89 2.04
N PRO A 259 -13.14 7.05 2.58
CA PRO A 259 -13.08 8.29 1.80
C PRO A 259 -11.66 8.71 1.45
N VAL A 260 -10.69 8.56 2.37
CA VAL A 260 -9.29 8.93 2.09
C VAL A 260 -8.67 8.00 1.05
N ALA A 261 -8.89 6.68 1.14
CA ALA A 261 -8.44 5.73 0.13
C ALA A 261 -9.05 6.05 -1.25
N HIS A 262 -10.35 6.34 -1.30
CA HIS A 262 -11.01 6.75 -2.54
C HIS A 262 -10.42 8.04 -3.11
N MET A 263 -10.31 9.09 -2.29
CA MET A 263 -9.78 10.39 -2.71
C MET A 263 -8.38 10.28 -3.32
N VAL A 264 -7.51 9.43 -2.75
CA VAL A 264 -6.10 9.34 -3.13
C VAL A 264 -5.87 8.32 -4.24
N TRP A 265 -6.48 7.14 -4.18
CA TRP A 265 -6.12 6.00 -5.02
C TRP A 265 -7.17 5.60 -6.04
N PHE A 266 -8.42 6.07 -5.94
CA PHE A 266 -9.39 5.71 -6.95
C PHE A 266 -9.15 6.48 -8.23
N TRP A 267 -9.02 5.74 -9.33
CA TRP A 267 -9.10 6.23 -10.69
C TRP A 267 -9.45 5.04 -11.61
N PRO A 268 -10.08 5.26 -12.77
CA PRO A 268 -10.58 4.18 -13.62
C PRO A 268 -9.48 3.39 -14.37
N GLY A 269 -8.22 3.80 -14.28
CA GLY A 269 -7.12 3.23 -15.06
C GLY A 269 -6.81 4.00 -16.35
N PRO A 270 -5.70 3.65 -17.03
CA PRO A 270 -5.17 4.44 -18.14
C PRO A 270 -5.83 4.14 -19.49
N ASP A 271 -6.60 3.05 -19.56
CA ASP A 271 -7.10 2.48 -20.83
C ASP A 271 -8.11 3.39 -21.55
N GLY A 272 -8.83 4.22 -20.78
CA GLY A 272 -9.75 5.23 -21.34
C GLY A 272 -9.04 6.43 -21.97
N ILE A 273 -7.76 6.67 -21.64
CA ILE A 273 -7.01 7.86 -22.05
C ILE A 273 -6.44 7.64 -23.45
N LYS A 274 -6.91 8.38 -24.45
CA LYS A 274 -6.45 8.28 -25.85
C LYS A 274 -5.74 9.55 -26.33
N ASP A 275 -6.09 10.67 -25.74
CA ASP A 275 -5.65 12.02 -26.10
C ASP A 275 -5.81 12.96 -24.89
N ALA A 276 -5.48 14.23 -25.06
CA ALA A 276 -5.60 15.22 -23.98
C ALA A 276 -7.05 15.46 -23.52
N ALA A 277 -8.04 15.29 -24.40
CA ALA A 277 -9.45 15.49 -24.06
C ALA A 277 -9.96 14.37 -23.16
N THR A 278 -9.64 13.12 -23.51
CA THR A 278 -9.98 11.93 -22.72
C THR A 278 -9.19 11.85 -21.42
N LEU A 279 -7.95 12.38 -21.38
CA LEU A 279 -7.21 12.52 -20.12
C LEU A 279 -8.00 13.34 -19.09
N ALA A 280 -8.55 14.49 -19.49
CA ALA A 280 -9.31 15.33 -18.58
C ALA A 280 -10.59 14.62 -18.08
N SER A 281 -11.33 13.95 -18.97
CA SER A 281 -12.56 13.23 -18.58
C SER A 281 -12.29 12.01 -17.71
N GLU A 282 -11.24 11.22 -17.98
CA GLU A 282 -10.89 10.06 -17.15
C GLU A 282 -10.32 10.50 -15.79
N THR A 283 -9.53 11.58 -15.75
CA THR A 283 -9.03 12.15 -14.48
C THR A 283 -10.18 12.61 -13.59
N ALA A 284 -11.21 13.25 -14.18
CA ALA A 284 -12.38 13.73 -13.46
C ALA A 284 -13.22 12.63 -12.79
N LYS A 285 -13.07 11.37 -13.21
CA LYS A 285 -13.72 10.21 -12.56
C LYS A 285 -12.97 9.73 -11.33
N GLY A 286 -11.69 10.08 -11.18
CA GLY A 286 -10.90 9.65 -10.02
C GLY A 286 -11.31 10.32 -8.71
N GLY A 287 -10.66 9.96 -7.62
CA GLY A 287 -10.82 10.60 -6.31
C GLY A 287 -10.34 12.05 -6.30
N TRP A 288 -10.80 12.82 -5.32
CA TRP A 288 -10.54 14.25 -5.25
C TRP A 288 -9.04 14.62 -5.19
N LEU A 289 -8.23 13.87 -4.43
CA LEU A 289 -6.78 14.13 -4.35
C LEU A 289 -6.05 13.63 -5.60
N TRP A 290 -6.48 12.52 -6.19
CA TRP A 290 -6.01 12.06 -7.49
C TRP A 290 -6.24 13.13 -8.58
N GLN A 291 -7.45 13.70 -8.64
CA GLN A 291 -7.79 14.79 -9.56
C GLN A 291 -6.91 16.04 -9.40
N LYS A 292 -6.35 16.26 -8.20
CA LYS A 292 -5.44 17.37 -7.90
C LYS A 292 -3.97 17.05 -8.20
N GLY A 293 -3.66 15.83 -8.62
CA GLY A 293 -2.30 15.38 -8.90
C GLY A 293 -1.48 15.09 -7.64
N ALA A 294 -2.14 14.75 -6.51
CA ALA A 294 -1.42 14.35 -5.32
C ALA A 294 -0.66 13.04 -5.57
N LEU A 295 0.65 13.04 -5.28
CA LEU A 295 1.50 11.88 -5.43
C LEU A 295 1.59 11.12 -4.11
N ASP A 296 0.99 9.93 -4.07
CA ASP A 296 1.08 9.03 -2.93
C ASP A 296 1.10 7.57 -3.41
N PHE A 297 2.31 7.05 -3.63
CA PHE A 297 2.53 5.76 -4.29
C PHE A 297 1.93 4.58 -3.50
N ALA A 298 2.21 4.50 -2.20
CA ALA A 298 1.82 3.37 -1.36
C ALA A 298 1.10 3.77 -0.06
N GLY A 299 0.75 5.04 0.17
CA GLY A 299 -0.13 5.44 1.28
C GLY A 299 0.54 6.20 2.42
N GLY A 300 1.42 7.14 2.11
CA GLY A 300 1.91 8.13 3.07
C GLY A 300 0.73 8.87 3.71
N THR A 301 -0.25 9.29 2.90
CA THR A 301 -1.47 9.93 3.38
C THR A 301 -2.49 8.89 3.85
N VAL A 302 -2.85 7.91 3.02
CA VAL A 302 -3.96 6.97 3.26
C VAL A 302 -3.75 6.11 4.50
N VAL A 303 -2.50 5.68 4.74
CA VAL A 303 -2.13 4.79 5.83
C VAL A 303 -1.50 5.59 6.97
N HIS A 304 -0.35 6.21 6.74
CA HIS A 304 0.48 6.70 7.84
C HIS A 304 -0.05 7.98 8.49
N ILE A 305 -0.26 9.05 7.71
CA ILE A 305 -0.80 10.31 8.26
C ILE A 305 -2.21 10.08 8.81
N ASN A 306 -3.05 9.35 8.09
CA ASN A 306 -4.43 9.05 8.49
C ASN A 306 -4.47 8.33 9.85
N ALA A 307 -3.77 7.20 10.00
CA ALA A 307 -3.72 6.47 11.27
C ALA A 307 -3.06 7.28 12.39
N ALA A 308 -2.00 8.04 12.09
CA ALA A 308 -1.30 8.85 13.07
C ALA A 308 -2.18 9.96 13.66
N VAL A 309 -2.92 10.68 12.82
CA VAL A 309 -3.84 11.73 13.27
C VAL A 309 -4.98 11.11 14.08
N ALA A 310 -5.55 9.99 13.63
CA ALA A 310 -6.58 9.26 14.36
C ALA A 310 -6.09 8.81 15.75
N GLY A 311 -4.87 8.27 15.81
CA GLY A 311 -4.20 7.86 17.03
C GLY A 311 -3.94 9.03 17.99
N LEU A 312 -3.44 10.15 17.46
CA LEU A 312 -3.17 11.35 18.25
C LEU A 312 -4.47 11.93 18.87
N VAL A 313 -5.54 12.06 18.07
CA VAL A 313 -6.85 12.51 18.56
C VAL A 313 -7.38 11.54 19.61
N GLY A 314 -7.29 10.23 19.37
CA GLY A 314 -7.66 9.19 20.34
C GLY A 314 -6.85 9.32 21.65
N ALA A 315 -5.55 9.58 21.56
CA ALA A 315 -4.69 9.76 22.73
C ALA A 315 -5.10 10.97 23.59
N PHE A 316 -5.58 12.06 22.98
CA PHE A 316 -6.13 13.21 23.71
C PHE A 316 -7.51 12.92 24.30
N MET A 317 -8.41 12.32 23.53
CA MET A 317 -9.79 12.08 23.97
C MET A 317 -9.89 11.04 25.09
N ILE A 318 -9.08 9.99 25.04
CA ILE A 318 -9.02 8.96 26.09
C ILE A 318 -8.28 9.48 27.33
N GLY A 319 -7.39 10.45 27.15
CA GLY A 319 -6.53 10.98 28.20
C GLY A 319 -5.25 10.16 28.40
N LYS A 320 -4.46 10.54 29.40
CA LYS A 320 -3.13 9.99 29.68
C LYS A 320 -3.20 8.67 30.45
N ARG A 321 -2.24 7.77 30.25
CA ARG A 321 -2.09 6.56 31.07
C ARG A 321 -1.85 6.92 32.53
N ILE A 322 -2.42 6.10 33.42
CA ILE A 322 -2.11 6.15 34.85
C ILE A 322 -0.61 5.87 35.03
N GLY A 323 0.07 6.73 35.80
CA GLY A 323 1.52 6.67 36.02
C GLY A 323 2.35 7.39 34.95
N TYR A 324 1.75 7.98 33.91
CA TYR A 324 2.52 8.67 32.86
C TYR A 324 3.34 9.82 33.46
N LYS A 325 4.65 9.83 33.18
CA LYS A 325 5.68 10.73 33.79
C LYS A 325 5.88 10.58 35.31
N ARG A 326 5.22 9.61 35.95
CA ARG A 326 5.33 9.34 37.40
C ARG A 326 5.96 7.98 37.68
N GLU A 327 5.79 7.02 36.78
CA GLU A 327 6.28 5.64 36.88
C GLU A 327 7.08 5.26 35.64
N ALA A 328 8.03 4.34 35.79
CA ALA A 328 8.76 3.77 34.67
C ALA A 328 7.84 2.89 33.80
N MET A 329 7.62 3.29 32.55
CA MET A 329 6.84 2.55 31.56
C MET A 329 7.77 1.90 30.54
N ALA A 330 8.71 1.08 31.01
CA ALA A 330 9.68 0.42 30.15
C ALA A 330 9.01 -0.66 29.26
N PRO A 331 9.42 -0.78 27.99
CA PRO A 331 9.07 -1.92 27.13
C PRO A 331 9.37 -3.25 27.82
N HIS A 332 8.48 -4.23 27.69
CA HIS A 332 8.73 -5.53 28.31
C HIS A 332 9.68 -6.41 27.50
N SER A 333 9.76 -6.23 26.16
CA SER A 333 10.61 -7.03 25.28
C SER A 333 11.04 -6.26 24.03
N LEU A 334 12.27 -5.73 24.08
CA LEU A 334 12.91 -5.12 22.90
C LEU A 334 13.27 -6.16 21.84
N THR A 335 13.43 -7.43 22.22
CA THR A 335 13.63 -8.54 21.27
C THR A 335 12.38 -8.76 20.42
N MET A 336 11.18 -8.81 21.03
CA MET A 336 9.93 -8.90 20.25
C MET A 336 9.70 -7.65 19.41
N THR A 337 10.05 -6.48 19.93
CA THR A 337 10.00 -5.23 19.17
C THR A 337 10.87 -5.34 17.92
N MET A 338 12.10 -5.87 18.05
CA MET A 338 13.02 -6.05 16.92
C MET A 338 12.51 -7.09 15.90
N ILE A 339 11.95 -8.22 16.36
CA ILE A 339 11.34 -9.22 15.48
C ILE A 339 10.17 -8.58 14.70
N GLY A 340 9.29 -7.87 15.40
CA GLY A 340 8.17 -7.16 14.79
C GLY A 340 8.62 -6.13 13.76
N ALA A 341 9.61 -5.29 14.10
CA ALA A 341 10.19 -4.31 13.17
C ALA A 341 10.84 -4.97 11.94
N SER A 342 11.49 -6.11 12.11
CA SER A 342 12.09 -6.86 11.00
C SER A 342 11.03 -7.44 10.06
N LEU A 343 9.94 -7.97 10.61
CA LEU A 343 8.80 -8.45 9.83
C LEU A 343 8.06 -7.30 9.13
N LEU A 344 7.95 -6.13 9.77
CA LEU A 344 7.45 -4.91 9.15
C LEU A 344 8.33 -4.52 7.95
N TRP A 345 9.65 -4.50 8.10
CA TRP A 345 10.56 -4.18 7.00
C TRP A 345 10.43 -5.16 5.83
N VAL A 346 10.50 -6.48 6.10
CA VAL A 346 10.34 -7.50 5.05
C VAL A 346 8.98 -7.38 4.36
N GLY A 347 7.91 -7.25 5.14
CA GLY A 347 6.56 -7.11 4.61
C GLY A 347 6.36 -5.83 3.79
N TRP A 348 7.09 -4.76 4.12
CA TRP A 348 7.00 -3.47 3.43
C TRP A 348 7.44 -3.51 1.98
N PHE A 349 8.24 -4.51 1.56
CA PHE A 349 8.52 -4.70 0.14
C PHE A 349 7.25 -5.05 -0.64
N GLY A 350 6.37 -5.87 -0.08
CA GLY A 350 5.05 -6.13 -0.67
C GLY A 350 4.15 -4.89 -0.62
N PHE A 351 4.26 -4.08 0.43
CA PHE A 351 3.51 -2.83 0.58
C PHE A 351 3.92 -1.80 -0.48
N ASN A 352 5.20 -1.48 -0.57
CA ASN A 352 5.71 -0.46 -1.50
C ASN A 352 5.78 -0.99 -2.93
N ALA A 353 6.58 -2.02 -3.21
CA ALA A 353 6.77 -2.49 -4.58
C ALA A 353 5.52 -3.18 -5.15
N GLY A 354 4.66 -3.77 -4.30
CA GLY A 354 3.35 -4.27 -4.73
C GLY A 354 2.38 -3.16 -5.13
N SER A 355 2.56 -1.92 -4.63
CA SER A 355 1.71 -0.79 -5.01
C SER A 355 1.91 -0.34 -6.47
N ALA A 356 2.93 -0.86 -7.17
CA ALA A 356 3.04 -0.71 -8.62
C ALA A 356 2.00 -1.54 -9.40
N LEU A 357 1.40 -2.56 -8.76
CA LEU A 357 0.41 -3.50 -9.34
C LEU A 357 0.93 -4.42 -10.46
N GLU A 358 2.15 -4.20 -10.92
CA GLU A 358 2.82 -4.96 -11.98
C GLU A 358 4.31 -5.17 -11.64
N ALA A 359 4.89 -6.29 -12.08
CA ALA A 359 6.28 -6.64 -11.87
C ALA A 359 7.19 -5.95 -12.90
N GLY A 360 7.18 -4.62 -12.90
CA GLY A 360 7.91 -3.77 -13.85
C GLY A 360 8.94 -2.81 -13.20
N ASP A 361 9.31 -1.78 -13.95
CA ASP A 361 10.33 -0.81 -13.54
C ASP A 361 9.91 -0.01 -12.29
N ALA A 362 8.64 0.36 -12.19
CA ALA A 362 8.10 1.08 -11.03
C ALA A 362 8.18 0.22 -9.74
N ALA A 363 7.86 -1.08 -9.83
CA ALA A 363 8.04 -2.01 -8.70
C ALA A 363 9.51 -2.15 -8.32
N THR A 364 10.40 -2.25 -9.31
CA THR A 364 11.84 -2.36 -9.11
C THR A 364 12.40 -1.13 -8.40
N LEU A 365 12.01 0.06 -8.85
CA LEU A 365 12.39 1.33 -8.24
C LEU A 365 11.87 1.42 -6.80
N ALA A 366 10.58 1.12 -6.58
CA ALA A 366 9.98 1.11 -5.26
C ALA A 366 10.66 0.13 -4.30
N PHE A 367 11.08 -1.04 -4.78
CA PHE A 367 11.82 -2.02 -4.00
C PHE A 367 13.18 -1.46 -3.55
N VAL A 368 13.97 -0.91 -4.48
CA VAL A 368 15.29 -0.35 -4.18
C VAL A 368 15.19 0.86 -3.25
N ASN A 369 14.25 1.76 -3.49
CA ASN A 369 14.02 2.92 -2.62
C ASN A 369 13.60 2.51 -1.21
N THR A 370 12.77 1.47 -1.07
CA THR A 370 12.39 0.91 0.22
C THR A 370 13.62 0.40 0.98
N LEU A 371 14.55 -0.27 0.31
CA LEU A 371 15.79 -0.74 0.91
C LEU A 371 16.68 0.44 1.36
N LEU A 372 16.92 1.40 0.47
CA LEU A 372 17.85 2.52 0.71
C LEU A 372 17.33 3.49 1.76
N ALA A 373 16.07 3.90 1.69
CA ALA A 373 15.50 4.86 2.64
C ALA A 373 15.46 4.28 4.06
N THR A 374 15.12 2.99 4.19
CA THR A 374 15.08 2.31 5.49
C THR A 374 16.48 2.17 6.10
N ALA A 375 17.47 1.80 5.28
CA ALA A 375 18.86 1.74 5.72
C ALA A 375 19.37 3.13 6.14
N GLY A 376 19.11 4.16 5.32
CA GLY A 376 19.48 5.55 5.61
C GLY A 376 18.87 6.04 6.92
N ALA A 377 17.57 5.85 7.11
CA ALA A 377 16.87 6.27 8.33
C ALA A 377 17.33 5.52 9.58
N THR A 378 17.63 4.23 9.46
CA THR A 378 18.17 3.43 10.58
C THR A 378 19.53 3.99 11.01
N VAL A 379 20.42 4.27 10.05
CA VAL A 379 21.74 4.84 10.31
C VAL A 379 21.62 6.23 10.91
N SER A 380 20.86 7.14 10.29
CA SER A 380 20.77 8.52 10.75
C SER A 380 20.08 8.64 12.12
N TRP A 381 19.03 7.85 12.38
CA TRP A 381 18.41 7.80 13.70
C TRP A 381 19.40 7.31 14.75
N THR A 382 20.11 6.21 14.47
CA THR A 382 21.04 5.59 15.42
C THR A 382 22.21 6.54 15.73
N LEU A 383 22.74 7.22 14.72
CA LEU A 383 23.77 8.25 14.89
C LEU A 383 23.24 9.46 15.66
N GLY A 384 22.07 9.97 15.30
CA GLY A 384 21.45 11.11 15.99
C GLY A 384 21.17 10.80 17.46
N GLU A 385 20.69 9.61 17.77
CA GLU A 385 20.50 9.13 19.14
C GLU A 385 21.83 8.99 19.87
N TRP A 386 22.84 8.40 19.23
CA TRP A 386 24.16 8.24 19.82
C TRP A 386 24.77 9.61 20.17
N MET A 387 24.71 10.58 19.27
CA MET A 387 25.20 11.93 19.52
C MET A 387 24.44 12.62 20.67
N ALA A 388 23.13 12.43 20.77
CA ALA A 388 22.31 13.10 21.79
C ALA A 388 22.34 12.40 23.16
N LYS A 389 22.50 11.07 23.21
CA LYS A 389 22.37 10.26 24.43
C LYS A 389 23.64 9.50 24.83
N GLY A 390 24.72 9.62 24.05
CA GLY A 390 26.02 8.98 24.30
C GLY A 390 26.12 7.50 23.92
N LYS A 391 25.01 6.83 23.56
CA LYS A 391 24.99 5.44 23.09
C LYS A 391 23.81 5.15 22.15
N PRO A 392 23.99 4.26 21.16
CA PRO A 392 22.88 3.79 20.33
C PRO A 392 21.97 2.82 21.10
N SER A 393 20.74 2.62 20.61
CA SER A 393 19.81 1.63 21.15
C SER A 393 19.12 0.81 20.05
N MET A 394 18.75 -0.43 20.38
CA MET A 394 17.99 -1.28 19.45
C MET A 394 16.59 -0.71 19.17
N LEU A 395 15.97 -0.08 20.17
CA LEU A 395 14.71 0.61 19.96
C LEU A 395 14.88 1.76 18.96
N GLY A 396 15.95 2.55 19.09
CA GLY A 396 16.28 3.62 18.16
C GLY A 396 16.49 3.10 16.74
N ALA A 397 17.27 2.04 16.56
CA ALA A 397 17.47 1.44 15.24
C ALA A 397 16.14 0.91 14.63
N ALA A 398 15.29 0.25 15.42
CA ALA A 398 13.98 -0.22 14.97
C ALA A 398 13.03 0.94 14.61
N SER A 399 13.00 2.01 15.42
CA SER A 399 12.22 3.23 15.13
C SER A 399 12.74 3.96 13.90
N GLY A 400 14.06 4.01 13.71
CA GLY A 400 14.69 4.56 12.51
C GLY A 400 14.30 3.80 11.24
N ALA A 401 14.31 2.46 11.30
CA ALA A 401 13.85 1.63 10.19
C ALA A 401 12.39 1.96 9.83
N VAL A 402 11.48 1.95 10.80
CA VAL A 402 10.06 2.30 10.56
C VAL A 402 9.91 3.73 10.04
N ALA A 403 10.69 4.70 10.54
CA ALA A 403 10.65 6.08 10.06
C ALA A 403 11.03 6.18 8.57
N GLY A 404 12.07 5.47 8.13
CA GLY A 404 12.47 5.43 6.71
C GLY A 404 11.42 4.77 5.83
N LEU A 405 10.87 3.64 6.30
CA LEU A 405 9.80 2.91 5.63
C LEU A 405 8.55 3.79 5.44
N VAL A 406 8.12 4.49 6.49
CA VAL A 406 7.00 5.45 6.44
C VAL A 406 7.26 6.58 5.47
N ALA A 407 8.44 7.22 5.55
CA ALA A 407 8.73 8.41 4.76
C ALA A 407 8.87 8.10 3.27
N ILE A 408 9.40 6.93 2.91
CA ILE A 408 9.54 6.54 1.50
C ILE A 408 8.23 6.02 0.91
N THR A 409 7.26 5.56 1.71
CA THR A 409 5.95 5.05 1.23
C THR A 409 5.31 5.91 0.12
N PRO A 410 5.07 7.22 0.29
CA PRO A 410 4.44 8.04 -0.75
C PRO A 410 5.36 8.28 -1.96
N ALA A 411 6.67 8.11 -1.82
CA ALA A 411 7.71 8.50 -2.78
C ALA A 411 8.32 7.32 -3.56
N CYS A 412 8.16 6.08 -3.07
CA CYS A 412 9.04 4.97 -3.43
C CYS A 412 9.07 4.64 -4.93
N GLY A 413 7.96 4.77 -5.66
CA GLY A 413 7.92 4.57 -7.12
C GLY A 413 8.10 5.83 -7.96
N TYR A 414 8.36 6.99 -7.35
CA TYR A 414 8.50 8.27 -8.04
C TYR A 414 9.91 8.84 -7.99
N VAL A 415 10.62 8.67 -6.87
CA VAL A 415 11.91 9.32 -6.64
C VAL A 415 13.09 8.45 -7.08
N GLY A 416 14.20 9.06 -7.47
CA GLY A 416 15.44 8.32 -7.77
C GLY A 416 16.08 7.69 -6.51
N PRO A 417 16.92 6.64 -6.65
CA PRO A 417 17.56 5.92 -5.53
C PRO A 417 18.27 6.80 -4.49
N MET A 418 19.00 7.82 -4.95
CA MET A 418 19.71 8.74 -4.05
C MET A 418 18.76 9.73 -3.36
N GLY A 419 17.67 10.14 -4.03
CA GLY A 419 16.60 10.91 -3.39
C GLY A 419 15.93 10.10 -2.27
N GLY A 420 15.65 8.81 -2.53
CA GLY A 420 15.14 7.89 -1.51
C GLY A 420 16.09 7.71 -0.32
N LEU A 421 17.40 7.58 -0.56
CA LEU A 421 18.40 7.51 0.51
C LEU A 421 18.44 8.80 1.35
N VAL A 422 18.46 9.97 0.70
CA VAL A 422 18.44 11.28 1.39
C VAL A 422 17.16 11.45 2.20
N LEU A 423 16.01 11.10 1.64
CA LEU A 423 14.74 11.11 2.37
C LEU A 423 14.78 10.20 3.60
N GLY A 424 15.36 9.01 3.48
CA GLY A 424 15.61 8.13 4.61
C GLY A 424 16.46 8.78 5.70
N LEU A 425 17.62 9.34 5.34
CA LEU A 425 18.51 10.03 6.28
C LEU A 425 17.78 11.16 7.02
N LEU A 426 16.99 11.97 6.30
CA LEU A 426 16.17 13.03 6.90
C LEU A 426 15.09 12.45 7.83
N ALA A 427 14.37 11.42 7.40
CA ALA A 427 13.30 10.79 8.17
C ALA A 427 13.79 10.26 9.52
N GLY A 428 14.97 9.62 9.56
CA GLY A 428 15.56 9.14 10.81
C GLY A 428 15.77 10.25 11.84
N LEU A 429 16.25 11.42 11.42
CA LEU A 429 16.49 12.57 12.33
C LEU A 429 15.20 13.31 12.68
N VAL A 430 14.32 13.55 11.70
CA VAL A 430 13.08 14.30 11.89
C VAL A 430 12.09 13.51 12.76
N CYS A 431 11.96 12.20 12.56
CA CYS A 431 11.12 11.36 13.40
C CYS A 431 11.74 11.15 14.80
N LEU A 432 13.08 11.12 14.93
CA LEU A 432 13.74 11.14 16.24
C LEU A 432 13.38 12.42 17.03
N TRP A 433 13.31 13.55 16.35
CA TRP A 433 12.77 14.79 16.93
C TRP A 433 11.26 14.69 17.20
N GLY A 434 10.48 14.05 16.32
CA GLY A 434 9.04 13.82 16.49
C GLY A 434 8.70 13.13 17.81
N VAL A 435 9.37 12.00 18.10
CA VAL A 435 9.11 11.19 19.30
C VAL A 435 9.62 11.84 20.59
N ASN A 436 10.64 12.70 20.53
CA ASN A 436 11.24 13.34 21.70
C ASN A 436 10.76 14.77 21.93
N GLY A 437 10.91 15.63 20.92
CA GLY A 437 10.61 17.06 20.96
C GLY A 437 9.13 17.33 20.77
N LEU A 438 8.57 16.95 19.61
CA LEU A 438 7.18 17.27 19.26
C LEU A 438 6.19 16.67 20.27
N LYS A 439 6.39 15.42 20.68
CA LYS A 439 5.59 14.79 21.73
C LYS A 439 5.54 15.59 23.04
N ARG A 440 6.68 16.18 23.46
CA ARG A 440 6.74 17.03 24.66
C ARG A 440 5.98 18.33 24.46
N LEU A 441 6.09 18.95 23.28
CA LEU A 441 5.39 20.19 22.93
C LEU A 441 3.87 19.99 22.90
N LEU A 442 3.40 18.88 22.33
CA LEU A 442 1.97 18.54 22.26
C LEU A 442 1.42 18.09 23.62
N GLY A 443 2.28 17.68 24.56
CA GLY A 443 1.85 17.13 25.85
C GLY A 443 1.05 15.84 25.74
N ALA A 444 1.11 15.17 24.58
CA ALA A 444 0.38 13.95 24.25
C ALA A 444 1.05 12.72 24.87
N ASP A 445 0.24 11.86 25.49
CA ASP A 445 0.66 10.49 25.82
C ASP A 445 0.38 9.56 24.63
N ASP A 446 0.99 9.85 23.49
CA ASP A 446 1.04 8.92 22.35
C ASP A 446 1.86 7.69 22.79
N SER A 447 1.17 6.58 23.08
CA SER A 447 1.72 5.48 23.89
C SER A 447 2.99 4.90 23.31
N LEU A 448 2.95 4.60 22.01
CA LEU A 448 3.99 3.91 21.25
C LEU A 448 4.58 4.79 20.13
N ASP A 449 4.44 6.11 20.27
CA ASP A 449 5.01 7.11 19.35
C ASP A 449 4.50 7.01 17.90
N VAL A 450 3.22 6.62 17.74
CA VAL A 450 2.59 6.46 16.42
C VAL A 450 2.60 7.76 15.64
N PHE A 451 2.21 8.88 16.26
CA PHE A 451 2.23 10.17 15.59
C PHE A 451 3.66 10.67 15.33
N GLY A 452 4.56 10.44 16.29
CA GLY A 452 5.95 10.87 16.19
C GLY A 452 6.73 10.19 15.06
N VAL A 453 6.34 8.98 14.65
CA VAL A 453 6.94 8.25 13.52
C VAL A 453 6.05 8.27 12.29
N HIS A 454 4.82 7.77 12.36
CA HIS A 454 3.93 7.67 11.20
C HIS A 454 3.39 9.02 10.74
N GLY A 455 3.02 9.91 11.68
CA GLY A 455 2.48 11.23 11.36
C GLY A 455 3.57 12.13 10.80
N VAL A 456 4.64 12.32 11.57
CA VAL A 456 5.79 13.16 11.17
C VAL A 456 6.48 12.60 9.92
N GLY A 457 6.77 11.30 9.90
CA GLY A 457 7.42 10.66 8.76
C GLY A 457 6.54 10.66 7.51
N GLY A 458 5.24 10.44 7.66
CA GLY A 458 4.29 10.48 6.54
C GLY A 458 4.18 11.88 5.95
N ILE A 459 4.11 12.92 6.79
CA ILE A 459 4.09 14.33 6.35
C ILE A 459 5.38 14.68 5.61
N LEU A 460 6.54 14.34 6.21
CA LEU A 460 7.84 14.57 5.58
C LEU A 460 7.91 13.86 4.21
N GLY A 461 7.54 12.57 4.17
CA GLY A 461 7.51 11.77 2.96
C GLY A 461 6.65 12.41 1.87
N ALA A 462 5.40 12.74 2.19
CA ALA A 462 4.45 13.31 1.23
C ALA A 462 4.93 14.66 0.66
N ILE A 463 5.54 15.52 1.49
CA ILE A 463 6.12 16.78 1.02
C ILE A 463 7.34 16.51 0.13
N MET A 464 8.20 15.57 0.53
CA MET A 464 9.45 15.30 -0.15
C MET A 464 9.29 14.53 -1.46
N THR A 465 8.17 13.80 -1.63
CA THR A 465 7.74 13.27 -2.94
C THR A 465 7.59 14.37 -3.99
N GLY A 466 7.16 15.58 -3.58
CA GLY A 466 7.04 16.71 -4.51
C GLY A 466 8.35 17.43 -4.83
N VAL A 467 9.46 17.03 -4.22
CA VAL A 467 10.77 17.69 -4.35
C VAL A 467 11.79 16.83 -5.09
N PHE A 468 11.90 15.54 -4.73
CA PHE A 468 12.77 14.57 -5.38
C PHE A 468 12.08 13.90 -6.56
#